data_AF-A0A6V2I1C1-F1
#
_entry.id   AF-A0A6V2I1C1-F1
#
_cell.length_a   1.000
_cell.length_b   1.000
_cell.length_c   1.000
_cell.angle_alpha   90.00
_cell.angle_beta   90.00
_cell.angle_gamma   90.00
#
_symmetry.space_group_name_H-M   'P 1'
#
loop_
_entity.id
_entity.type
_entity.pdbx_description
1 polymer ?
#
loop_
_entity_poly.entity_id
_entity_poly.type
_entity_poly.pdbx_seq_one_letter_code
_entity_poly.pdbx_strand_id
1 'polypeptide(L)'
;MDAPKCIEYAFPGAPKTVAPYPILLTAHAKYEYFEKQQGFAFSSILKNPMMLMMIFSVGLMFVMPMMMDNLDPEDKERMQKQMEMQSDPQKMLSELMGGLTGAPAQAPVKKASGKSRKSRRD
;
A
#
# COMPACT_ATOMS: atom_id res chain seq x y z
N MET A 1 -45.11 31.91 -47.39
CA MET A 1 -43.85 32.05 -46.62
C MET A 1 -43.85 30.91 -45.61
N ASP A 2 -43.09 29.86 -45.86
CA ASP A 2 -42.94 28.73 -44.95
C ASP A 2 -42.38 29.21 -43.60
N ALA A 3 -43.01 28.79 -42.50
CA ALA A 3 -42.51 29.14 -41.17
C ALA A 3 -41.12 28.52 -40.95
N PRO A 4 -40.16 29.22 -40.32
CA PRO A 4 -38.83 28.66 -40.06
C PRO A 4 -38.96 27.41 -39.19
N LYS A 5 -38.47 26.27 -39.71
CA LYS A 5 -38.49 24.98 -39.03
C LYS A 5 -37.44 24.97 -37.91
N CYS A 6 -37.87 25.27 -36.68
CA CYS A 6 -37.01 25.16 -35.51
C CYS A 6 -36.76 23.69 -35.16
N ILE A 7 -35.53 23.35 -34.78
CA ILE A 7 -35.13 22.01 -34.35
C ILE A 7 -34.69 22.10 -32.90
N GLU A 8 -35.28 21.26 -32.05
CA GLU A 8 -34.88 21.11 -30.65
C GLU A 8 -33.99 19.89 -30.47
N TYR A 9 -32.99 20.05 -29.60
CA TYR A 9 -32.16 18.97 -29.08
C TYR A 9 -32.29 18.99 -27.56
N ALA A 10 -33.01 18.02 -26.99
CA ALA A 10 -33.22 17.95 -25.53
C ALA A 10 -31.91 17.77 -24.74
N PHE A 11 -30.90 17.15 -25.36
CA PHE A 11 -29.55 16.97 -24.81
C PHE A 11 -28.54 16.77 -25.96
N PRO A 12 -27.22 16.95 -25.71
CA PRO A 12 -26.20 16.69 -26.71
C PRO A 12 -26.30 15.25 -27.25
N GLY A 13 -26.59 15.10 -28.55
CA GLY A 13 -26.76 13.80 -29.21
C GLY A 13 -28.21 13.29 -29.28
N ALA A 14 -29.20 14.04 -28.80
CA ALA A 14 -30.62 13.69 -28.92
C ALA A 14 -31.12 13.71 -30.38
N PRO A 15 -32.16 12.93 -30.73
CA PRO A 15 -32.80 12.99 -32.04
C PRO A 15 -33.42 14.37 -32.30
N LYS A 16 -33.34 14.83 -33.55
CA LYS A 16 -33.87 16.14 -33.99
C LYS A 16 -35.40 16.13 -33.96
N THR A 17 -36.00 16.90 -33.05
CA THR A 17 -37.45 17.12 -33.01
C THR A 17 -37.79 18.50 -33.57
N VAL A 18 -38.92 18.63 -34.27
CA VAL A 18 -39.38 19.93 -34.78
C VAL A 18 -40.05 20.69 -33.66
N ALA A 19 -39.53 21.87 -33.32
CA ALA A 19 -40.10 22.73 -32.29
C ALA A 19 -41.13 23.70 -32.91
N PRO A 20 -42.34 23.83 -32.33
CA PRO A 20 -43.31 24.82 -32.76
C PRO A 20 -42.85 26.23 -32.38
N TYR A 21 -43.27 27.23 -33.16
CA TYR A 21 -43.10 28.63 -32.83
C TYR A 21 -44.23 29.10 -31.89
N PRO A 22 -43.97 29.93 -30.88
CA PRO A 22 -42.68 30.49 -30.46
C PRO A 22 -41.82 29.50 -29.64
N ILE A 23 -40.50 29.66 -29.70
CA ILE A 23 -39.55 28.80 -28.98
C ILE A 23 -39.63 29.09 -27.48
N LEU A 24 -40.05 28.10 -26.70
CA LEU A 24 -40.06 28.16 -25.23
C LEU A 24 -38.80 27.50 -24.69
N LEU A 25 -37.88 28.31 -24.15
CA LEU A 25 -36.64 27.82 -23.55
C LEU A 25 -36.87 27.49 -22.07
N THR A 26 -36.91 26.21 -21.73
CA THR A 26 -36.96 25.74 -20.34
C THR A 26 -35.59 25.28 -19.86
N ALA A 27 -35.22 25.63 -18.62
CA ALA A 27 -33.99 25.14 -18.01
C ALA A 27 -34.12 23.64 -17.70
N HIS A 28 -33.41 22.78 -18.43
CA HIS A 28 -33.48 21.32 -18.26
C HIS A 28 -32.57 20.79 -17.14
N ALA A 29 -31.37 21.36 -16.97
CA ALA A 29 -30.40 20.89 -15.99
C ALA A 29 -29.47 22.02 -15.52
N LYS A 30 -28.92 21.86 -14.31
CA LYS A 30 -27.81 22.67 -13.82
C LYS A 30 -26.51 21.94 -14.11
N TYR A 31 -25.56 22.61 -14.74
CA TYR A 31 -24.22 22.07 -14.96
C TYR A 31 -23.37 22.28 -13.70
N GLU A 32 -22.95 21.18 -13.07
CA GLU A 32 -21.94 21.20 -12.01
C GLU A 32 -20.55 21.21 -12.65
N TYR A 33 -19.95 22.40 -12.79
CA TYR A 33 -18.62 22.56 -13.37
C TYR A 33 -17.48 22.19 -12.41
N PHE A 34 -17.78 22.04 -11.12
CA PHE A 34 -16.80 21.80 -10.08
C PHE A 34 -17.06 20.46 -9.42
N GLU A 35 -15.99 19.70 -9.25
CA GLU A 35 -16.02 18.48 -8.47
C GLU A 35 -16.09 18.83 -6.96
N LYS A 36 -16.94 18.13 -6.22
CA LYS A 36 -16.99 18.30 -4.76
C LYS A 36 -15.68 17.80 -4.16
N GLN A 37 -15.04 18.62 -3.33
CA GLN A 37 -13.84 18.19 -2.63
C GLN A 37 -14.17 16.99 -1.72
N GLN A 38 -13.38 15.94 -1.81
CA GLN A 38 -13.49 14.78 -0.94
C GLN A 38 -13.09 15.21 0.48
N GLY A 39 -14.08 15.52 1.32
CA GLY A 39 -13.85 15.86 2.71
C GLY A 39 -13.29 14.68 3.51
N PHE A 40 -12.69 14.99 4.66
CA PHE A 40 -12.28 13.97 5.63
C PHE A 40 -13.53 13.31 6.23
N ALA A 41 -13.98 12.22 5.63
CA ALA A 41 -14.99 11.37 6.25
C ALA A 41 -14.30 10.51 7.33
N PHE A 42 -14.83 10.53 8.56
CA PHE A 42 -14.35 9.63 9.63
C PHE A 42 -14.37 8.15 9.19
N SER A 43 -15.34 7.76 8.35
CA SER A 43 -15.38 6.43 7.76
C SER A 43 -14.20 6.12 6.84
N SER A 44 -13.63 7.14 6.18
CA SER A 44 -12.46 6.98 5.30
C SER A 44 -11.17 6.81 6.09
N ILE A 45 -11.07 7.37 7.30
CA ILE A 45 -9.94 7.14 8.21
C ILE A 45 -9.92 5.68 8.68
N LEU A 46 -11.08 5.15 9.08
CA LEU A 46 -11.21 3.76 9.54
C LEU A 46 -11.01 2.75 8.40
N LYS A 47 -11.33 3.11 7.15
CA LYS A 47 -11.07 2.27 5.96
C LYS A 47 -9.66 2.43 5.40
N ASN A 48 -8.83 3.30 5.96
CA ASN A 48 -7.47 3.48 5.50
C ASN A 48 -6.57 2.39 6.10
N PRO A 49 -5.96 1.52 5.27
CA PRO A 49 -5.11 0.43 5.76
C PRO A 49 -3.95 0.94 6.61
N MET A 50 -3.41 2.13 6.33
CA MET A 50 -2.30 2.67 7.13
C MET A 50 -2.72 3.02 8.56
N MET A 51 -3.90 3.64 8.74
CA MET A 51 -4.38 3.99 10.09
C MET A 51 -4.74 2.74 10.90
N LEU A 52 -5.34 1.73 10.26
CA LEU A 52 -5.61 0.45 10.91
C LEU A 52 -4.33 -0.24 11.36
N MET A 53 -3.30 -0.28 10.50
CA MET A 53 -2.01 -0.87 10.84
C MET A 53 -1.31 -0.12 11.97
N MET A 54 -1.39 1.22 12.00
CA MET A 54 -0.84 2.00 13.12
C MET A 54 -1.56 1.72 14.45
N ILE A 55 -2.90 1.70 14.44
CA ILE A 55 -3.65 1.38 15.66
C ILE A 55 -3.36 -0.04 16.13
N PHE A 56 -3.31 -0.99 15.18
CA PHE A 56 -2.99 -2.38 15.46
C PHE A 56 -1.58 -2.55 16.02
N SER A 57 -0.56 -1.91 15.44
CA SER A 57 0.82 -2.03 15.90
C SER A 57 1.00 -1.43 17.30
N VAL A 58 0.40 -0.27 17.57
CA VAL A 58 0.38 0.31 18.92
C VAL A 58 -0.35 -0.60 19.89
N GLY A 59 -1.48 -1.17 19.50
CA GLY A 59 -2.22 -2.16 20.30
C GLY A 59 -1.37 -3.38 20.65
N LEU A 60 -0.66 -3.95 19.67
CA LEU A 60 0.26 -5.07 19.88
C LEU A 60 1.42 -4.69 20.79
N MET A 61 1.96 -3.49 20.70
CA MET A 61 3.03 -3.03 21.59
C MET A 61 2.60 -3.06 23.06
N PHE A 62 1.32 -2.83 23.36
CA PHE A 62 0.77 -2.95 24.71
C PHE A 62 0.41 -4.40 25.11
N VAL A 63 -0.04 -5.23 24.15
CA VAL A 63 -0.47 -6.61 24.44
C VAL A 63 0.72 -7.59 24.49
N MET A 64 1.74 -7.38 23.67
CA MET A 64 2.95 -8.22 23.60
C MET A 64 3.66 -8.39 24.94
N PRO A 65 3.91 -7.35 25.77
CA PRO A 65 4.50 -7.55 27.10
C PRO A 65 3.62 -8.43 27.99
N MET A 66 2.29 -8.26 27.93
CA MET A 66 1.35 -9.06 28.71
C MET A 66 1.34 -10.55 28.32
N MET A 67 1.51 -10.85 27.02
CA MET A 67 1.68 -12.22 26.54
C MET A 67 3.03 -12.79 26.93
N MET A 68 4.11 -12.00 26.84
CA MET A 68 5.44 -12.45 27.22
C MET A 68 5.51 -12.78 28.71
N ASP A 69 4.85 -12.05 29.61
CA ASP A 69 4.91 -12.35 31.04
C ASP A 69 4.37 -13.75 31.39
N ASN A 70 3.40 -14.26 30.64
CA ASN A 70 2.75 -15.56 30.87
C ASN A 70 3.35 -16.71 30.04
N LEU A 71 4.36 -16.46 29.20
CA LEU A 71 5.00 -17.50 28.37
C LEU A 71 6.15 -18.19 29.10
N ASP A 72 6.28 -19.50 28.88
CA ASP A 72 7.38 -20.32 29.37
C ASP A 72 8.74 -19.86 28.80
N PRO A 73 9.86 -20.05 29.53
CA PRO A 73 11.17 -19.57 29.13
C PRO A 73 11.66 -20.13 27.78
N GLU A 74 11.28 -21.34 27.39
CA GLU A 74 11.63 -21.89 26.07
C GLU A 74 10.95 -21.15 24.91
N ASP A 75 9.69 -20.74 25.09
CA ASP A 75 8.93 -20.05 24.04
C ASP A 75 9.37 -18.59 23.88
N LYS A 76 9.78 -17.96 24.99
CA LYS A 76 10.43 -16.64 24.98
C LYS A 76 11.70 -16.64 24.14
N GLU A 77 12.58 -17.62 24.32
CA GLU A 77 13.82 -17.71 23.55
C GLU A 77 13.57 -17.94 22.06
N ARG A 78 12.55 -18.75 21.71
CA ARG A 78 12.17 -18.98 20.32
C ARG A 78 11.60 -17.71 19.68
N MET A 79 10.74 -16.98 20.39
CA MET A 79 10.20 -15.70 19.92
C MET A 79 11.28 -14.62 19.81
N GLN A 80 12.21 -14.54 20.76
CA GLN A 80 13.33 -13.60 20.72
C GLN A 80 14.26 -13.89 19.54
N LYS A 81 14.62 -15.15 19.29
CA LYS A 81 15.42 -15.53 18.10
C LYS A 81 14.72 -15.13 16.80
N GLN A 82 13.40 -15.30 16.72
CA GLN A 82 12.61 -14.90 15.55
C GLN A 82 12.51 -13.37 15.40
N MET A 83 12.32 -12.64 16.50
CA MET A 83 12.30 -11.18 16.49
C MET A 83 13.67 -10.61 16.16
N GLU A 84 14.76 -11.15 16.68
CA GLU A 84 16.12 -10.74 16.33
C GLU A 84 16.39 -10.91 14.84
N MET A 85 15.94 -12.02 14.25
CA MET A 85 16.04 -12.25 12.80
C MET A 85 15.19 -11.26 11.97
N GLN A 86 14.03 -10.82 12.48
CA GLN A 86 13.15 -9.84 11.80
C GLN A 86 13.52 -8.37 12.06
N SER A 87 14.11 -8.07 13.22
CA SER A 87 14.44 -6.69 13.63
C SER A 87 15.70 -6.14 12.94
N ASP A 88 16.52 -7.03 12.37
CA ASP A 88 17.67 -6.66 11.55
C ASP A 88 17.22 -6.56 10.08
N PRO A 89 16.83 -5.37 9.57
CA PRO A 89 16.44 -5.20 8.17
C PRO A 89 17.54 -5.64 7.19
N GLN A 90 18.81 -5.63 7.63
CA GLN A 90 19.96 -6.12 6.87
C GLN A 90 19.97 -7.65 6.70
N LYS A 91 19.54 -8.42 7.70
CA LYS A 91 19.48 -9.89 7.60
C LYS A 91 18.30 -10.35 6.75
N MET A 92 17.14 -9.72 6.92
CA MET A 92 15.96 -9.97 6.09
C MET A 92 16.22 -9.64 4.61
N LEU A 93 16.88 -8.51 4.31
CA LEU A 93 17.26 -8.16 2.94
C LEU A 93 18.27 -9.16 2.36
N SER A 94 19.21 -9.65 3.18
CA SER A 94 20.20 -10.66 2.79
C SER A 94 19.56 -12.01 2.48
N GLU A 95 18.56 -12.46 3.24
CA GLU A 95 17.81 -13.70 2.95
C GLU A 95 16.91 -13.55 1.71
N LEU A 96 16.26 -12.40 1.55
CA LEU A 96 15.41 -12.12 0.38
C LEU A 96 16.25 -12.05 -0.91
N MET A 97 17.39 -11.36 -0.89
CA MET A 97 18.34 -11.32 -2.00
C MET A 97 19.02 -12.66 -2.24
N GLY A 98 19.34 -13.41 -1.18
CA GLY A 98 19.90 -14.76 -1.28
C GLY A 98 18.93 -15.75 -1.91
N GLY A 99 17.63 -15.64 -1.58
CA GLY A 99 16.57 -16.48 -2.15
C GLY A 99 16.20 -16.13 -3.59
N LEU A 100 16.27 -14.85 -3.99
CA LEU A 100 15.99 -14.39 -5.36
C LEU A 100 17.14 -14.64 -6.35
N THR A 101 18.38 -14.69 -5.87
CA THR A 101 19.57 -14.86 -6.74
C THR A 101 19.95 -16.32 -6.97
N GLY A 102 19.21 -17.29 -6.40
CA GLY A 102 19.47 -18.72 -6.64
C GLY A 102 20.90 -19.16 -6.30
N ALA A 103 21.56 -18.48 -5.36
CA ALA A 103 22.88 -18.88 -4.90
C ALA A 103 22.74 -19.90 -3.75
N PRO A 104 23.42 -21.07 -3.81
CA PRO A 104 23.37 -22.01 -2.71
C PRO A 104 23.96 -21.35 -1.47
N ALA A 105 23.24 -21.49 -0.35
CA ALA A 105 23.70 -21.10 0.97
C ALA A 105 25.09 -21.68 1.23
N GLN A 106 26.13 -20.85 1.09
CA GLN A 106 27.47 -21.20 1.55
C GLN A 106 27.49 -21.01 3.06
N ALA A 107 27.49 -22.16 3.74
CA ALA A 107 27.78 -22.28 5.16
C ALA A 107 29.11 -21.58 5.51
N PRO A 108 29.23 -20.99 6.72
CA PRO A 108 30.38 -20.20 7.10
C PRO A 108 31.56 -21.09 7.48
N VAL A 109 32.66 -21.04 6.72
CA VAL A 109 33.94 -21.62 7.14
C VAL A 109 34.86 -20.51 7.66
N LYS A 110 34.78 -20.34 8.98
CA LYS A 110 35.81 -19.95 9.95
C LYS A 110 37.09 -19.28 9.41
N LYS A 111 37.29 -18.01 9.79
CA LYS A 111 38.64 -17.43 9.94
C LYS A 111 39.32 -18.06 11.16
N ALA A 112 40.47 -18.70 10.97
CA ALA A 112 41.43 -18.99 12.02
C ALA A 112 42.87 -18.74 11.52
N SER A 113 43.50 -17.78 12.19
CA SER A 113 44.94 -17.53 12.41
C SER A 113 45.95 -18.61 11.99
N GLY A 114 47.05 -18.21 11.35
CA GLY A 114 48.25 -19.06 11.23
C GLY A 114 49.39 -18.43 10.44
N LYS A 115 50.21 -17.63 11.11
CA LYS A 115 51.38 -16.90 10.60
C LYS A 115 52.49 -17.85 10.10
N SER A 116 52.90 -17.66 8.85
CA SER A 116 54.27 -17.82 8.28
C SER A 116 55.05 -19.13 8.51
N ARG A 117 55.05 -20.02 7.51
CA ARG A 117 56.12 -21.01 7.28
C ARG A 117 57.10 -20.50 6.22
N LYS A 118 58.25 -20.06 6.73
CA LYS A 118 59.64 -20.27 6.27
C LYS A 118 59.88 -20.89 4.87
N SER A 119 60.75 -20.18 4.14
CA SER A 119 61.74 -20.63 3.14
C SER A 119 61.32 -21.07 1.74
N ARG A 120 61.76 -20.27 0.75
CA ARG A 120 62.45 -20.64 -0.52
C ARG A 120 62.93 -19.30 -1.13
N ARG A 121 64.24 -18.99 -1.21
CA ARG A 121 65.14 -19.26 -2.38
C ARG A 121 64.38 -18.96 -3.68
N ASP A 122 64.66 -17.88 -4.40
CA ASP A 122 65.93 -17.44 -4.98
C ASP A 122 66.12 -15.90 -4.97
#